data_AF-A0A9Q3YU26-F1
#
_entry.id   AF-A0A9Q3YU26-F1
#
_cell.length_a   1.000
_cell.length_b   1.000
_cell.length_c   1.000
_cell.angle_alpha   90.00
_cell.angle_beta   90.00
_cell.angle_gamma   90.00
#
_symmetry.space_group_name_H-M   'P 1'
#
loop_
_entity.id
_entity.type
_entity.pdbx_description
1 polymer ?
#
loop_
_entity_poly.entity_id
_entity_poly.type
_entity_poly.pdbx_seq_one_letter_code
_entity_poly.pdbx_strand_id
1 'polypeptide(L)'
;MKKQLILFLLIFISFKNFGQNDNCNENLRFKEAFLYHIKIVESNIAISQDETFRKSVIFIYNYAPVSVEHIMNYSRTYPIGVFKKDKIEWFKWYEENKCENIQIKATYIIPEVYQLSNNK
;
A
#
# COMPACT_ATOMS: atom_id res chain seq x y z
N MET A 1 18.78 52.42 -13.10
CA MET A 1 18.24 51.29 -13.91
C MET A 1 17.20 50.56 -13.09
N LYS A 2 16.07 50.25 -13.73
CA LYS A 2 14.82 49.74 -13.14
C LYS A 2 14.96 48.28 -12.69
N LYS A 3 14.37 47.97 -11.51
CA LYS A 3 13.70 46.71 -11.10
C LYS A 3 14.60 45.45 -11.11
N GLN A 4 14.57 44.54 -10.13
CA GLN A 4 13.38 43.86 -9.64
C GLN A 4 13.54 43.42 -8.19
N LEU A 5 12.55 43.77 -7.37
CA LEU A 5 12.34 43.19 -6.05
C LEU A 5 11.68 41.82 -6.29
N ILE A 6 12.41 40.73 -6.10
CA ILE A 6 11.85 39.37 -6.20
C ILE A 6 10.99 39.15 -4.96
N LEU A 7 9.69 39.40 -5.13
CA LEU A 7 8.66 39.10 -4.14
C LEU A 7 8.50 37.57 -4.09
N PHE A 8 9.08 36.94 -3.07
CA PHE A 8 8.80 35.54 -2.74
C PHE A 8 7.31 35.43 -2.38
N LEU A 9 6.50 35.03 -3.36
CA LEU A 9 5.13 34.60 -3.13
C LEU A 9 5.20 33.35 -2.24
N LEU A 10 4.97 33.56 -0.94
CA LEU A 10 4.57 32.53 -0.01
C LEU A 10 3.25 31.96 -0.51
N ILE A 11 3.33 30.94 -1.35
CA ILE A 11 2.19 30.08 -1.66
C ILE A 11 1.92 29.32 -0.37
N PHE A 12 1.13 29.93 0.51
CA PHE A 12 0.36 29.20 1.49
C PHE A 12 -0.61 28.33 0.69
N ILE A 13 -0.14 27.13 0.31
CA ILE A 13 -1.03 26.05 -0.05
C ILE A 13 -1.78 25.76 1.24
N SER A 14 -2.88 26.48 1.44
CA SER A 14 -3.94 26.04 2.31
C SER A 14 -4.36 24.70 1.74
N PHE A 15 -3.84 23.62 2.34
CA PHE A 15 -4.50 22.34 2.26
C PHE A 15 -5.90 22.61 2.78
N LYS A 16 -6.86 22.76 1.86
CA LYS A 16 -8.25 22.57 2.21
C LYS A 16 -8.28 21.22 2.89
N ASN A 17 -8.64 21.21 4.18
CA ASN A 17 -8.98 19.97 4.87
C ASN A 17 -9.99 19.27 3.95
N PHE A 18 -9.51 18.23 3.28
CA PHE A 18 -10.30 17.47 2.34
C PHE A 18 -11.38 16.82 3.18
N GLY A 19 -12.60 17.35 3.08
CA GLY A 19 -13.80 16.87 3.72
C GLY A 19 -13.56 16.24 5.09
N GLN A 20 -13.63 17.05 6.14
CA GLN A 20 -13.97 16.51 7.45
C GLN A 20 -15.39 15.97 7.34
N ASN A 21 -15.49 14.75 6.84
CA ASN A 21 -16.70 13.97 6.85
C ASN A 21 -16.81 13.54 8.31
N ASP A 22 -17.69 14.21 9.07
CA ASP A 22 -17.90 13.94 10.51
C ASP A 22 -18.36 12.48 10.78
N ASN A 23 -18.56 11.69 9.72
CA ASN A 23 -18.90 10.26 9.73
C ASN A 23 -17.77 9.32 9.23
N CYS A 24 -16.48 9.71 9.31
CA CYS A 24 -15.40 8.75 9.01
C CYS A 24 -15.29 7.68 10.11
N ASN A 25 -15.72 6.46 9.81
CA ASN A 25 -15.60 5.33 10.71
C ASN A 25 -14.33 4.53 10.39
N GLU A 26 -13.17 5.05 10.78
CA GLU A 26 -11.89 4.37 10.56
C GLU A 26 -11.69 3.23 11.56
N ASN A 27 -11.45 2.01 11.05
CA ASN A 27 -11.08 0.88 11.89
C ASN A 27 -9.57 0.92 12.20
N LEU A 28 -9.21 1.40 13.40
CA LEU A 28 -7.81 1.52 13.84
C LEU A 28 -7.06 0.18 13.85
N ARG A 29 -7.74 -0.92 14.16
CA ARG A 29 -7.10 -2.25 14.13
C ARG A 29 -6.75 -2.67 12.70
N PHE A 30 -7.63 -2.37 11.74
CA PHE A 30 -7.34 -2.61 10.33
C PHE A 30 -6.19 -1.73 9.85
N LYS A 31 -6.19 -0.44 10.20
CA LYS A 31 -5.10 0.50 9.90
C LYS A 31 -3.74 -0.03 10.32
N GLU A 32 -3.62 -0.43 11.58
CA GLU A 32 -2.37 -0.96 12.14
C GLU A 32 -1.91 -2.21 11.39
N ALA A 33 -2.82 -3.15 11.14
CA ALA A 33 -2.51 -4.36 10.38
C ALA A 33 -2.07 -4.06 8.94
N PHE A 34 -2.79 -3.17 8.25
CA PHE A 34 -2.50 -2.80 6.87
C PHE A 34 -1.12 -2.14 6.75
N LEU A 35 -0.83 -1.16 7.61
CA LEU A 35 0.48 -0.48 7.63
C LEU A 35 1.61 -1.43 8.07
N TYR A 36 1.34 -2.35 9.00
CA TYR A 36 2.30 -3.38 9.40
C TYR A 36 2.71 -4.26 8.20
N HIS A 37 1.74 -4.79 7.45
CA HIS A 37 2.02 -5.62 6.29
C HIS A 37 2.77 -4.85 5.20
N ILE A 38 2.41 -3.59 4.94
CA ILE A 38 3.18 -2.74 4.00
C ILE A 38 4.64 -2.61 4.46
N LYS A 39 4.87 -2.35 5.75
CA LYS A 39 6.22 -2.21 6.31
C LYS A 39 7.02 -3.50 6.19
N ILE A 40 6.41 -4.66 6.39
CA ILE A 40 7.06 -5.96 6.19
C ILE A 40 7.50 -6.11 4.74
N VAL A 41 6.62 -5.83 3.77
CA VAL A 41 6.96 -5.91 2.34
C VAL A 41 8.09 -4.93 2.02
N GLU A 42 7.98 -3.67 2.43
CA GLU A 42 8.99 -2.64 2.19
C GLU A 42 10.36 -3.03 2.76
N SER A 43 10.41 -3.52 3.99
CA SER A 43 11.68 -3.85 4.66
C SER A 43 12.39 -5.04 4.00
N ASN A 44 11.64 -5.91 3.33
CA ASN A 44 12.13 -7.21 2.86
C ASN A 44 12.20 -7.32 1.33
N ILE A 45 11.60 -6.39 0.56
CA ILE A 45 11.52 -6.43 -0.92
C ILE A 45 12.88 -6.65 -1.60
N ALA A 46 13.95 -6.05 -1.04
CA ALA A 46 15.31 -6.13 -1.55
C ALA A 46 16.21 -7.12 -0.77
N ILE A 47 15.68 -7.74 0.30
CA ILE A 47 16.45 -8.59 1.22
C ILE A 47 16.04 -10.05 1.07
N SER A 48 14.77 -10.38 1.32
CA SER A 48 14.26 -11.75 1.35
C SER A 48 12.75 -11.76 1.11
N GLN A 49 12.26 -12.59 0.18
CA GLN A 49 10.83 -12.79 -0.06
C GLN A 49 10.34 -14.11 0.52
N ASP A 50 10.57 -14.25 1.82
CA ASP A 50 10.22 -15.41 2.64
C ASP A 50 8.71 -15.53 2.91
N GLU A 51 8.34 -16.49 3.75
CA GLU A 51 6.94 -16.75 4.09
C GLU A 51 6.23 -15.52 4.71
N THR A 52 6.93 -14.75 5.54
CA THR A 52 6.36 -13.56 6.22
C THR A 52 6.12 -12.43 5.22
N PHE A 53 7.05 -12.23 4.28
CA PHE A 53 6.86 -11.35 3.14
C PHE A 53 5.64 -11.77 2.31
N ARG A 54 5.56 -13.05 1.92
CA ARG A 54 4.46 -13.57 1.08
C ARG A 54 3.11 -13.45 1.78
N LYS A 55 3.01 -13.79 3.06
CA LYS A 55 1.80 -13.59 3.87
C LYS A 55 1.36 -12.13 3.88
N SER A 56 2.32 -11.20 3.94
CA SER A 56 2.03 -9.77 3.90
C SER A 56 1.54 -9.31 2.54
N VAL A 57 2.12 -9.79 1.44
CA VAL A 57 1.59 -9.50 0.09
C VAL A 57 0.20 -10.10 -0.09
N ILE A 58 -0.05 -11.33 0.37
CA ILE A 58 -1.37 -11.98 0.33
C ILE A 58 -2.39 -11.17 1.13
N PHE A 59 -2.03 -10.70 2.33
CA PHE A 59 -2.89 -9.83 3.13
C PHE A 59 -3.29 -8.59 2.33
N ILE A 60 -2.32 -7.87 1.77
CA ILE A 60 -2.58 -6.64 1.01
C ILE A 60 -3.44 -6.92 -0.24
N TYR A 61 -3.15 -7.99 -0.99
CA TYR A 61 -3.90 -8.42 -2.17
C TYR A 61 -5.40 -8.62 -1.91
N ASN A 62 -5.76 -8.96 -0.67
CA ASN A 62 -7.16 -9.16 -0.30
C ASN A 62 -7.94 -7.86 -0.09
N TYR A 63 -7.30 -6.69 -0.17
CA TYR A 63 -7.95 -5.40 0.02
C TYR A 63 -7.58 -4.40 -1.07
N ALA A 64 -6.29 -4.25 -1.35
CA ALA A 64 -5.74 -3.29 -2.29
C ALA A 64 -5.22 -3.98 -3.56
N PRO A 65 -5.13 -3.26 -4.70
CA PRO A 65 -4.57 -3.81 -5.92
C PRO A 65 -3.11 -4.24 -5.71
N VAL A 66 -2.76 -5.46 -6.14
CA VAL A 66 -1.38 -5.96 -6.16
C VAL A 66 -1.15 -6.64 -7.50
N SER A 67 -0.08 -6.23 -8.17
CA SER A 67 0.32 -6.68 -9.51
C SER A 67 1.00 -8.06 -9.48
N VAL A 68 0.28 -9.06 -8.95
CA VAL A 68 0.78 -10.43 -8.70
C VAL A 68 1.18 -11.15 -9.99
N GLU A 69 0.62 -10.78 -11.14
CA GLU A 69 0.99 -11.29 -12.46
C GLU A 69 2.44 -10.99 -12.82
N HIS A 70 3.00 -9.87 -12.34
CA HIS A 70 4.42 -9.58 -12.52
C HIS A 70 5.31 -10.49 -11.68
N ILE A 71 4.79 -11.12 -10.63
CA ILE A 71 5.54 -12.08 -9.80
C ILE A 71 5.77 -13.38 -10.58
N MET A 72 4.79 -13.82 -11.38
CA MET A 72 4.92 -15.00 -12.24
C MET A 72 6.08 -14.89 -13.24
N ASN A 73 6.32 -13.67 -13.72
CA ASN A 73 7.29 -13.41 -14.79
C ASN A 73 8.74 -13.18 -14.31
N TYR A 74 8.95 -13.07 -12.99
CA TYR A 74 10.26 -12.76 -12.40
C TYR A 74 10.67 -13.80 -11.35
N SER A 75 10.81 -15.05 -11.77
CA SER A 75 11.25 -16.15 -10.88
C SER A 75 10.43 -16.29 -9.59
N ARG A 76 9.14 -15.93 -9.63
CA ARG A 76 8.24 -15.89 -8.47
C ARG A 76 8.69 -14.93 -7.36
N THR A 77 9.45 -13.92 -7.72
CA THR A 77 9.83 -12.82 -6.85
C THR A 77 9.14 -11.55 -7.31
N TYR A 78 8.69 -10.77 -6.35
CA TYR A 78 8.04 -9.50 -6.56
C TYR A 78 9.09 -8.45 -6.96
N PRO A 79 9.05 -7.91 -8.19
CA PRO A 79 10.10 -7.00 -8.64
C PRO A 79 10.02 -5.65 -7.91
N ILE A 80 11.17 -5.13 -7.47
CA ILE A 80 11.23 -3.85 -6.73
C ILE A 80 10.60 -2.67 -7.50
N GLY A 81 10.72 -2.65 -8.82
CA GLY A 81 10.13 -1.61 -9.67
C GLY A 81 8.59 -1.67 -9.71
N VAL A 82 8.03 -2.87 -9.64
CA VAL A 82 6.57 -3.09 -9.56
C VAL A 82 6.08 -2.73 -8.17
N PHE A 83 6.75 -3.23 -7.12
CA PHE A 83 6.45 -2.88 -5.72
C PHE A 83 6.37 -1.37 -5.49
N LYS A 84 7.30 -0.58 -6.05
CA LYS A 84 7.27 0.89 -5.88
C LYS A 84 5.98 1.53 -6.41
N LYS A 85 5.41 0.99 -7.50
CA LYS A 85 4.15 1.46 -8.07
C LYS A 85 2.98 1.01 -7.21
N ASP A 86 2.92 -0.28 -6.91
CA ASP A 86 1.86 -0.88 -6.10
C ASP A 86 1.78 -0.25 -4.72
N LYS A 87 2.91 0.05 -4.07
CA LYS A 87 2.95 0.75 -2.77
C LYS A 87 2.18 2.07 -2.80
N ILE A 88 2.34 2.86 -3.87
CA ILE A 88 1.60 4.13 -4.03
C ILE A 88 0.10 3.85 -4.14
N GLU A 89 -0.27 2.83 -4.91
CA GLU A 89 -1.67 2.42 -5.08
C GLU A 89 -2.28 1.85 -3.79
N TRP A 90 -1.50 1.18 -2.95
CA TRP A 90 -1.96 0.68 -1.64
C TRP A 90 -2.32 1.81 -0.69
N PHE A 91 -1.47 2.84 -0.61
CA PHE A 91 -1.77 4.01 0.20
C PHE A 91 -2.96 4.80 -0.36
N LYS A 92 -3.03 4.94 -1.69
CA LYS A 92 -4.19 5.56 -2.35
C LYS A 92 -5.47 4.82 -2.01
N TRP A 93 -5.49 3.50 -2.21
CA TRP A 93 -6.63 2.65 -1.89
C TRP A 93 -7.01 2.79 -0.41
N TYR A 94 -6.04 2.74 0.51
CA TYR A 94 -6.30 2.91 1.93
C TYR A 94 -6.97 4.24 2.24
N GLU A 95 -6.44 5.36 1.74
CA GLU A 95 -7.01 6.69 1.97
C GLU A 95 -8.43 6.83 1.41
N GLU A 96 -8.71 6.20 0.27
CA GLU A 96 -10.03 6.20 -0.36
C GLU A 96 -11.06 5.35 0.40
N ASN A 97 -10.63 4.31 1.13
CA ASN A 97 -11.54 3.31 1.73
C ASN A 97 -11.51 3.30 3.28
N LYS A 98 -10.55 3.96 3.94
CA LYS A 98 -10.33 3.84 5.41
C LYS A 98 -11.55 4.17 6.26
N CYS A 99 -12.45 5.04 5.79
CA CYS A 99 -13.64 5.46 6.50
C CYS A 99 -14.82 4.47 6.43
N GLU A 100 -14.68 3.34 5.72
CA GLU A 100 -15.71 2.32 5.55
C GLU A 100 -15.75 1.27 6.67
N ASN A 101 -15.04 1.49 7.78
CA ASN A 101 -14.91 0.53 8.89
C ASN A 101 -14.47 -0.87 8.41
N ILE A 102 -13.42 -0.91 7.60
CA ILE A 102 -12.94 -2.15 6.97
C ILE A 102 -12.63 -3.19 8.04
N GLN A 103 -13.20 -4.39 7.90
CA GLN A 103 -12.96 -5.50 8.80
C GLN A 103 -11.85 -6.42 8.27
N ILE A 104 -11.06 -6.98 9.18
CA ILE A 104 -10.09 -8.01 8.82
C ILE A 104 -10.86 -9.29 8.45
N LYS A 105 -10.71 -9.74 7.21
CA LYS A 105 -11.30 -10.98 6.70
C LYS A 105 -10.78 -12.19 7.50
N ALA A 106 -11.67 -13.14 7.76
CA ALA A 106 -11.32 -14.38 8.45
C ALA A 106 -10.50 -15.34 7.58
N THR A 107 -10.64 -15.23 6.26
CA THR A 107 -9.94 -16.05 5.26
C THR A 107 -9.41 -15.17 4.13
N TYR A 108 -8.27 -15.56 3.57
CA TYR A 108 -7.64 -14.85 2.45
C TYR A 108 -7.67 -15.67 1.17
N ILE A 109 -7.97 -15.00 0.07
CA ILE A 109 -7.73 -15.52 -1.27
C ILE A 109 -6.22 -15.51 -1.46
N ILE A 110 -5.64 -16.68 -1.72
CA ILE A 110 -4.21 -16.83 -2.00
C ILE A 110 -4.03 -16.78 -3.52
N PRO A 111 -3.31 -15.79 -4.08
CA PRO A 111 -2.98 -15.76 -5.50
C PRO A 111 -2.23 -17.02 -5.93
N GLU A 112 -2.49 -17.51 -7.15
CA GLU A 112 -1.87 -18.73 -7.70
C GLU A 112 -0.35 -18.76 -7.54
N VAL A 113 0.29 -17.60 -7.72
CA VAL A 113 1.75 -17.39 -7.61
C VAL A 113 2.32 -17.84 -6.26
N TYR A 114 1.48 -17.85 -5.21
CA TYR A 114 1.82 -18.26 -3.85
C TYR A 114 1.19 -19.59 -3.40
N GLN A 115 0.31 -20.19 -4.20
CA GLN A 115 -0.28 -21.49 -3.87
C GLN A 115 0.74 -22.64 -4.05
N LEU A 116 1.60 -22.54 -5.06
CA LEU A 116 2.54 -23.61 -5.44
C LEU A 116 3.76 -23.75 -4.53
N SER A 117 3.98 -22.83 -3.57
CA SER A 117 5.09 -22.92 -2.62
C SER A 117 4.81 -23.77 -1.39
N ASN A 118 3.56 -24.21 -1.18
CA ASN A 118 3.17 -25.02 -0.02
C ASN A 118 3.24 -26.54 -0.26
N ASN A 119 3.71 -26.96 -1.44
CA ASN A 119 3.81 -28.38 -1.85
C ASN A 119 5.25 -28.93 -1.77
N LYS A 120 6.08 -28.43 -0.85
CA LYS A 120 7.41 -28.99 -0.57
C LYS A 120 7.55 -29.35 0.90
#